data_AF-A0AAV5WA76-F1
#
_entry.id   AF-A0AAV5WA76-F1
#
_cell.length_a   1.000
_cell.length_b   1.000
_cell.length_c   1.000
_cell.angle_alpha   90.00
_cell.angle_beta   90.00
_cell.angle_gamma   90.00
#
_symmetry.space_group_name_H-M   'P 1'
#
loop_
_entity.id
_entity.type
_entity.pdbx_description
1 polymer ?
#
loop_
_entity_poly.entity_id
_entity_poly.type
_entity_poly.pdbx_seq_one_letter_code
_entity_poly.pdbx_strand_id
1 'polypeptide(L)'
;MHPTWRHFSYIYLICLVLTCPIFFTVNDAFPNEQFRLEMESSARKMYSLSMNDPVFVYGGTLFPRPTNGNRTFALYIFVGVGVTFTASYGLALFCVRSILRAIKKQTGGNISRSNRSLQVQRRFITMLILEATVPFFLIGVVVGLFTVAGLIGVRLGLFALVMSVIVVSVPAVQALLYISHLGGSSNKSSHRSTSKTNTVSAKNNSSFTQYPDSVSVAGANESA
;
A
#
# COMPACT_ATOMS: atom_id res chain seq x y z
N MET A 1 20.20 10.63 14.89
CA MET A 1 19.58 10.49 13.56
C MET A 1 18.67 9.27 13.56
N HIS A 2 17.36 9.47 13.38
CA HIS A 2 16.37 8.40 13.58
C HIS A 2 16.48 7.29 12.51
N PRO A 3 16.45 6.00 12.91
CA PRO A 3 16.51 4.86 11.99
C PRO A 3 15.34 4.78 11.01
N THR A 4 14.28 5.58 11.20
CA THR A 4 13.09 5.62 10.34
C THR A 4 13.39 6.11 8.92
N TRP A 5 14.30 7.08 8.73
CA TRP A 5 14.60 7.63 7.41
C TRP A 5 15.21 6.59 6.45
N ARG A 6 16.07 5.70 6.97
CA ARG A 6 16.68 4.63 6.18
C ARG A 6 15.61 3.68 5.62
N HIS A 7 14.62 3.33 6.44
CA HIS A 7 13.53 2.45 6.01
C HIS A 7 12.65 3.10 4.94
N PHE A 8 12.28 4.38 5.11
CA PHE A 8 11.53 5.10 4.08
C PHE A 8 12.31 5.22 2.76
N SER A 9 13.62 5.47 2.83
CA SER A 9 14.48 5.52 1.65
C SER A 9 14.54 4.17 0.93
N TYR A 10 14.64 3.06 1.65
CA TYR A 10 14.60 1.72 1.04
C TYR A 10 13.26 1.42 0.36
N ILE A 11 12.15 1.75 1.02
CA ILE A 11 10.81 1.56 0.44
C ILE A 11 10.68 2.39 -0.84
N TYR A 12 11.10 3.66 -0.80
CA TYR A 12 11.03 4.53 -1.97
C TYR A 12 11.90 4.04 -3.12
N LEU A 13 13.12 3.57 -2.83
CA LEU A 13 14.01 2.99 -3.83
C LEU A 13 13.39 1.74 -4.47
N ILE A 14 12.79 0.85 -3.67
CA ILE A 14 12.09 -0.33 -4.18
C ILE A 14 10.92 0.08 -5.07
N CYS A 15 10.10 1.05 -4.66
CA CYS A 15 9.00 1.56 -5.47
C CYS A 15 9.51 2.13 -6.80
N LEU A 16 10.61 2.90 -6.79
CA LEU A 16 11.20 3.49 -7.98
C LEU A 16 11.74 2.42 -8.93
N VAL A 17 12.43 1.41 -8.41
CA VAL A 17 12.92 0.26 -9.19
C VAL A 17 11.75 -0.51 -9.79
N LEU A 18 10.67 -0.72 -9.04
CA LEU A 18 9.47 -1.40 -9.52
C LEU A 18 8.73 -0.60 -10.60
N THR A 19 8.72 0.74 -10.55
CA THR A 19 8.06 1.57 -11.56
C THR A 19 8.96 1.89 -12.75
N CYS A 20 10.27 1.73 -12.64
CA CYS A 20 11.23 2.01 -13.71
C CYS A 20 10.89 1.34 -15.06
N PRO A 21 10.50 0.05 -15.12
CA PRO A 21 10.08 -0.58 -16.38
C PRO A 21 8.88 0.10 -17.07
N ILE A 22 7.98 0.73 -16.31
CA ILE A 22 6.83 1.45 -16.86
C ILE A 22 7.30 2.64 -17.69
N PHE A 23 8.31 3.37 -17.22
CA PHE A 23 8.86 4.52 -17.97
C PHE A 23 9.50 4.11 -19.29
N PHE A 24 10.18 2.96 -19.34
CA PHE A 24 10.76 2.44 -20.58
C PHE A 24 9.69 1.98 -21.58
N THR A 25 8.60 1.39 -21.08
CA THR A 25 7.50 0.90 -21.91
C THR A 25 6.51 1.99 -22.32
N VAL A 26 6.55 3.17 -21.68
CA VAL A 26 5.71 4.31 -22.03
C VAL A 26 5.98 4.82 -23.45
N ASN A 27 7.20 4.69 -23.94
CA ASN A 27 7.55 5.14 -25.29
C ASN A 27 6.85 4.28 -26.36
N ASP A 28 6.58 3.01 -26.06
CA ASP A 28 5.82 2.10 -26.93
C ASP A 28 4.32 2.39 -26.92
N ALA A 29 3.83 3.16 -25.95
CA ALA A 29 2.44 3.62 -25.91
C ALA A 29 2.17 4.76 -26.89
N PHE A 30 3.21 5.44 -27.39
CA PHE A 30 3.06 6.51 -28.37
C PHE A 30 3.10 5.94 -29.80
N PRO A 31 2.07 6.23 -30.62
CA PRO A 31 2.03 5.76 -32.00
C PRO A 31 3.12 6.43 -32.82
N ASN A 32 3.68 5.70 -33.79
CA ASN A 32 4.55 6.31 -34.80
C ASN A 32 3.74 7.31 -35.65
N GLU A 33 4.39 8.29 -36.28
CA GLU A 33 3.74 9.36 -37.02
C GLU A 33 2.85 8.84 -38.17
N GLN A 34 3.30 7.80 -38.89
CA GLN A 34 2.50 7.15 -39.94
C GLN A 34 1.22 6.54 -39.37
N PHE A 35 1.33 5.81 -38.26
CA PHE A 35 0.17 5.18 -37.61
C PHE A 35 -0.76 6.22 -36.98
N ARG A 36 -0.21 7.33 -36.47
CA ARG A 36 -0.99 8.48 -35.99
C ARG A 36 -1.89 9.04 -37.08
N LEU A 37 -1.39 9.19 -38.31
CA LEU A 37 -2.18 9.69 -39.45
C LEU A 37 -3.30 8.71 -39.85
N GLU A 38 -3.05 7.40 -39.82
CA GLU A 38 -4.08 6.38 -40.06
C GLU A 38 -5.19 6.42 -39.00
N MET A 39 -4.80 6.57 -37.74
CA MET A 39 -5.72 6.71 -36.62
C MET A 39 -6.51 8.01 -36.70
N GLU A 40 -5.87 9.12 -37.10
CA GLU A 40 -6.51 10.42 -37.30
C GLU A 40 -7.60 10.35 -38.38
N SER A 41 -7.29 9.75 -39.54
CA SER A 41 -8.26 9.50 -40.61
C SER A 41 -9.45 8.68 -40.12
N SER A 42 -9.18 7.62 -39.34
CA SER A 42 -10.22 6.77 -38.76
C SER A 42 -11.10 7.54 -37.75
N ALA A 43 -10.49 8.33 -36.87
CA ALA A 43 -11.20 9.14 -35.88
C ALA A 43 -12.06 10.22 -36.57
N ARG A 44 -11.52 10.94 -37.56
CA ARG A 44 -12.27 11.92 -38.35
C ARG A 44 -13.49 11.30 -39.01
N LYS A 45 -13.35 10.10 -39.58
CA LYS A 45 -14.46 9.35 -40.17
C LYS A 45 -15.49 8.89 -39.15
N MET A 46 -15.05 8.47 -37.96
CA MET A 46 -15.95 8.00 -36.90
C MET A 46 -16.77 9.12 -36.26
N TYR A 47 -16.17 10.29 -36.09
CA TYR A 47 -16.80 11.45 -35.42
C TYR A 47 -17.34 12.49 -36.41
N SER A 48 -17.28 12.23 -37.72
CA SER A 48 -17.72 13.14 -38.78
C SER A 48 -17.09 14.55 -38.67
N LEU A 49 -15.80 14.60 -38.35
CA LEU A 49 -15.07 15.86 -38.15
C LEU A 49 -14.65 16.48 -39.49
N SER A 50 -14.63 17.81 -39.54
CA SER A 50 -14.16 18.55 -40.71
C SER A 50 -12.64 18.46 -40.86
N MET A 51 -12.10 18.67 -42.06
CA MET A 51 -10.65 18.69 -42.31
C MET A 51 -9.94 19.81 -41.54
N ASN A 52 -10.65 20.90 -41.24
CA ASN A 52 -10.09 22.05 -40.53
C ASN A 52 -10.08 21.87 -39.01
N ASP A 53 -10.76 20.85 -38.47
CA ASP A 53 -10.82 20.64 -37.04
C ASP A 53 -9.47 20.05 -36.56
N PRO A 54 -8.82 20.63 -35.55
CA PRO A 54 -7.61 20.04 -34.98
C PRO A 54 -7.98 18.76 -34.23
N VAL A 55 -7.39 17.63 -34.65
CA VAL A 55 -7.64 16.32 -34.05
C VAL A 55 -6.34 15.74 -33.51
N PHE A 56 -6.31 15.53 -32.20
CA PHE A 56 -5.21 14.83 -31.53
C PHE A 56 -5.66 13.42 -31.19
N VAL A 57 -5.11 12.42 -31.89
CA VAL A 57 -5.40 11.02 -31.60
C VAL A 57 -4.22 10.38 -30.90
N TYR A 58 -4.49 9.79 -29.74
CA TYR A 58 -3.54 9.00 -28.98
C TYR A 58 -4.05 7.56 -28.88
N GLY A 59 -3.16 6.60 -29.02
CA GLY A 59 -3.49 5.18 -28.87
C GLY A 59 -2.42 4.27 -29.47
N GLY A 60 -2.57 2.97 -29.23
CA GLY A 60 -1.64 1.94 -29.66
C GLY A 60 -2.34 0.68 -30.13
N THR A 61 -1.58 -0.20 -30.79
CA THR A 61 -2.08 -1.50 -31.25
C THR A 61 -1.86 -2.56 -30.18
N LEU A 62 -2.87 -3.40 -29.93
CA LEU A 62 -2.71 -4.53 -29.01
C LEU A 62 -1.64 -5.50 -29.52
N PHE A 63 -1.64 -5.78 -30.83
CA PHE A 63 -0.69 -6.66 -31.50
C PHE A 63 0.33 -5.86 -32.32
N PRO A 64 1.54 -6.40 -32.57
CA PRO A 64 2.53 -5.72 -33.37
C PRO A 64 2.01 -5.48 -34.79
N ARG A 65 2.13 -4.24 -35.27
CA ARG A 65 1.83 -3.87 -36.65
C ARG A 65 3.05 -3.23 -37.32
N PRO A 66 3.41 -3.64 -38.56
CA PRO A 66 4.51 -3.02 -39.29
C PRO A 66 4.34 -1.51 -39.47
N THR A 67 3.11 -1.04 -39.70
CA THR A 67 2.78 0.39 -39.87
C THR A 67 3.03 1.22 -38.60
N ASN A 68 3.03 0.59 -37.44
CA ASN A 68 3.37 1.21 -36.15
C ASN A 68 4.81 0.85 -35.71
N GLY A 69 5.70 0.52 -36.64
CA GLY A 69 7.08 0.14 -36.33
C GLY A 69 7.19 -1.13 -35.49
N ASN A 70 6.24 -2.06 -35.63
CA ASN A 70 6.11 -3.27 -34.81
C ASN A 70 5.93 -3.02 -33.30
N ARG A 71 5.59 -1.79 -32.89
CA ARG A 71 5.24 -1.49 -31.50
C ARG A 71 3.95 -2.20 -31.10
N THR A 72 3.89 -2.63 -29.85
CA THR A 72 2.74 -3.34 -29.28
C THR A 72 2.46 -2.85 -27.87
N PHE A 73 1.19 -2.55 -27.62
CA PHE A 73 0.69 -2.20 -26.30
C PHE A 73 0.59 -3.43 -25.39
N ALA A 74 0.63 -4.65 -25.93
CA ALA A 74 0.63 -5.87 -25.12
C ALA A 74 1.87 -5.94 -24.23
N LEU A 75 3.05 -5.52 -24.70
CA LEU A 75 4.25 -5.52 -23.87
C LEU A 75 4.10 -4.57 -22.68
N TYR A 76 3.55 -3.37 -22.89
CA TYR A 76 3.21 -2.45 -21.81
C TYR A 76 2.19 -3.06 -20.83
N ILE A 77 1.13 -3.71 -21.33
CA ILE A 77 0.12 -4.36 -20.47
C ILE A 77 0.76 -5.48 -19.64
N PHE A 78 1.49 -6.40 -20.25
CA PHE A 78 2.02 -7.56 -19.55
C PHE A 78 3.22 -7.23 -18.66
N VAL A 79 4.19 -6.47 -19.19
CA VAL A 79 5.43 -6.13 -18.48
C VAL A 79 5.24 -4.90 -17.61
N GLY A 80 4.69 -3.82 -18.16
CA GLY A 80 4.50 -2.57 -17.44
C GLY A 80 3.45 -2.71 -16.35
N VAL A 81 2.25 -3.18 -16.68
CA VAL A 81 1.15 -3.31 -15.71
C VAL A 81 1.20 -4.66 -15.00
N GLY A 82 1.27 -5.77 -15.74
CA GLY A 82 1.14 -7.11 -15.16
C GLY A 82 2.22 -7.45 -14.14
N VAL A 83 3.50 -7.19 -14.44
CA VAL A 83 4.61 -7.49 -13.51
C VAL A 83 4.57 -6.58 -12.29
N THR A 84 4.35 -5.27 -12.47
CA THR A 84 4.34 -4.31 -11.35
C THR A 84 3.15 -4.53 -10.43
N PHE A 85 1.99 -4.87 -11.00
CA PHE A 85 0.82 -5.28 -10.25
C PHE A 85 1.08 -6.59 -9.50
N THR A 86 1.60 -7.62 -10.18
CA THR A 86 1.93 -8.90 -9.53
C THR A 86 2.92 -8.71 -8.38
N ALA A 87 3.96 -7.89 -8.57
CA ALA A 87 4.97 -7.61 -7.56
C ALA A 87 4.39 -6.85 -6.35
N SER A 88 3.59 -5.82 -6.58
CA SER A 88 2.99 -5.02 -5.50
C SER A 88 2.01 -5.85 -4.65
N TYR A 89 1.15 -6.65 -5.27
CA TYR A 89 0.26 -7.55 -4.56
C TYR A 89 1.01 -8.70 -3.89
N GLY A 90 2.04 -9.25 -4.54
CA GLY A 90 2.93 -10.25 -3.94
C GLY A 90 3.56 -9.76 -2.65
N LEU A 91 4.04 -8.50 -2.63
CA LEU A 91 4.60 -7.87 -1.44
C LEU A 91 3.54 -7.65 -0.36
N ALA A 92 2.34 -7.19 -0.72
CA ALA A 92 1.23 -7.02 0.22
C ALA A 92 0.83 -8.35 0.88
N LEU A 93 0.65 -9.41 0.08
CA LEU A 93 0.33 -10.76 0.57
C LEU A 93 1.46 -11.32 1.43
N PHE A 94 2.72 -11.09 1.05
CA PHE A 94 3.89 -11.46 1.84
C PHE A 94 3.88 -10.78 3.22
N CYS A 95 3.62 -9.47 3.27
CA CYS A 95 3.49 -8.71 4.51
C CYS A 95 2.35 -9.25 5.39
N VAL A 96 1.16 -9.47 4.83
CA VAL A 96 0.02 -10.04 5.56
C VAL A 96 0.38 -11.42 6.12
N ARG A 97 0.99 -12.30 5.31
CA ARG A 97 1.40 -13.64 5.73
C ARG A 97 2.48 -13.59 6.82
N SER A 98 3.41 -12.66 6.74
CA SER A 98 4.46 -12.44 7.74
C SER A 98 3.84 -12.03 9.09
N ILE A 99 2.90 -11.08 9.09
CA ILE A 99 2.20 -10.64 10.29
C ILE A 99 1.38 -11.80 10.89
N LEU A 100 0.64 -12.55 10.06
CA LEU A 100 -0.14 -13.70 10.51
C LEU A 100 0.75 -14.79 11.12
N ARG A 101 1.92 -15.06 10.53
CA ARG A 101 2.92 -15.99 11.09
C ARG A 101 3.46 -15.50 12.42
N ALA A 102 3.78 -14.20 12.54
CA ALA A 102 4.23 -13.61 13.79
C ALA A 102 3.18 -13.74 14.90
N ILE A 103 1.90 -13.48 14.58
CA ILE A 103 0.78 -13.68 15.52
C ILE A 103 0.68 -15.16 15.93
N LYS A 104 0.67 -16.09 14.98
CA LYS A 104 0.53 -17.53 15.26
C LYS A 104 1.68 -18.06 16.15
N LYS A 105 2.92 -17.64 15.87
CA LYS A 105 4.09 -18.02 16.68
C LYS A 105 3.99 -17.51 18.12
N GLN A 106 3.41 -16.33 18.30
CA GLN A 106 3.23 -15.73 19.63
C GLN A 106 2.09 -16.39 20.41
N THR A 107 0.96 -16.69 19.76
CA THR A 107 -0.17 -17.39 20.40
C THR A 107 0.19 -18.80 20.86
N GLY A 108 1.04 -19.52 20.12
CA GLY A 108 1.49 -20.87 20.52
C GLY A 108 2.56 -20.90 21.62
N GLY A 109 3.20 -19.76 21.91
CA GLY A 109 4.36 -19.69 22.81
C GLY A 109 4.06 -19.27 24.26
N ASN A 110 2.78 -19.12 24.66
CA ASN A 110 2.39 -18.62 26.00
C ASN A 110 3.00 -17.26 26.41
N ILE A 111 3.57 -16.50 25.46
CA ILE A 111 4.09 -15.16 25.72
C ILE A 111 2.89 -14.21 25.77
N SER A 112 2.47 -13.89 26.99
CA SER A 112 1.33 -13.02 27.30
C SER A 112 1.58 -11.60 26.77
N ARG A 113 1.23 -11.38 25.50
CA ARG A 113 1.20 -10.03 24.92
C ARG A 113 -0.11 -9.37 25.35
N SER A 114 -0.04 -8.11 25.78
CA SER A 114 -1.24 -7.32 26.10
C SER A 114 -2.27 -7.45 24.98
N ASN A 115 -3.51 -7.84 25.33
CA ASN A 115 -4.65 -7.93 24.40
C ASN A 115 -4.81 -6.68 23.51
N ARG A 116 -4.34 -5.52 24.01
CA ARG A 116 -4.29 -4.26 23.26
C ARG A 116 -3.42 -4.34 22.00
N SER A 117 -2.25 -4.99 22.05
CA SER A 117 -1.34 -5.10 20.89
C SER A 117 -1.92 -6.00 19.80
N LEU A 118 -2.58 -7.10 20.16
CA LEU A 118 -3.25 -7.98 19.20
C LEU A 118 -4.42 -7.29 18.52
N GLN A 119 -5.18 -6.48 19.26
CA GLN A 119 -6.28 -5.71 18.70
C GLN A 119 -5.80 -4.68 17.67
N VAL A 120 -4.69 -3.99 17.94
CA VAL A 120 -4.08 -3.05 17.00
C VAL A 120 -3.59 -3.77 15.74
N GLN A 121 -2.90 -4.91 15.88
CA GLN A 121 -2.43 -5.70 14.73
C GLN A 121 -3.57 -6.21 13.86
N ARG A 122 -4.67 -6.70 14.44
CA ARG A 122 -5.85 -7.14 13.68
C ARG A 122 -6.45 -5.99 12.88
N ARG A 123 -6.61 -4.81 13.49
CA ARG A 123 -7.10 -3.62 12.78
C ARG A 123 -6.20 -3.21 11.63
N PHE A 124 -4.88 -3.27 11.83
CA PHE A 124 -3.91 -2.97 10.78
C PHE A 124 -4.02 -3.96 9.60
N ILE A 125 -4.16 -5.26 9.88
CA ILE A 125 -4.38 -6.27 8.82
C ILE A 125 -5.70 -6.01 8.08
N THR A 126 -6.79 -5.76 8.80
CA THR A 126 -8.09 -5.45 8.17
C THR A 126 -7.99 -4.22 7.29
N MET A 127 -7.26 -3.19 7.73
CA MET A 127 -7.02 -1.97 6.95
C MET A 127 -6.23 -2.27 5.67
N LEU A 128 -5.13 -3.01 5.76
CA LEU A 128 -4.33 -3.40 4.59
C LEU A 128 -5.14 -4.23 3.59
N ILE A 129 -5.96 -5.17 4.07
CA ILE A 129 -6.82 -5.99 3.19
C ILE A 129 -7.86 -5.11 2.51
N LEU A 130 -8.52 -4.21 3.24
CA LEU A 130 -9.53 -3.31 2.69
C LEU A 130 -8.92 -2.37 1.64
N GLU A 131 -7.77 -1.78 1.96
CA GLU A 131 -7.02 -0.87 1.09
C GLU A 131 -6.57 -1.56 -0.21
N ALA A 132 -6.22 -2.85 -0.15
CA ALA A 132 -5.87 -3.62 -1.34
C ALA A 132 -7.09 -4.12 -2.15
N THR A 133 -8.17 -4.50 -1.47
CA THR A 133 -9.33 -5.17 -2.10
C THR A 133 -10.26 -4.19 -2.79
N VAL A 134 -10.50 -3.01 -2.20
CA VAL A 134 -11.43 -2.01 -2.75
C VAL A 134 -11.01 -1.49 -4.13
N PRO A 135 -9.79 -0.96 -4.33
CA PRO A 135 -9.34 -0.52 -5.65
C PRO A 135 -9.25 -1.68 -6.63
N PHE A 136 -8.87 -2.88 -6.17
CA PHE A 136 -8.82 -4.07 -7.01
C PHE A 136 -10.19 -4.41 -7.59
N PHE A 137 -11.22 -4.44 -6.74
CA PHE A 137 -12.56 -4.78 -7.19
C PHE A 137 -13.11 -3.72 -8.15
N LEU A 138 -12.97 -2.44 -7.81
CA LEU A 138 -13.45 -1.35 -8.67
C LEU A 138 -12.71 -1.31 -10.02
N ILE A 139 -11.38 -1.29 -10.01
CA ILE A 139 -10.57 -1.25 -11.23
C ILE A 139 -10.73 -2.55 -12.02
N GLY A 140 -10.73 -3.70 -11.34
CA GLY A 140 -10.87 -5.01 -11.98
C GLY A 140 -12.20 -5.16 -12.71
N VAL A 141 -13.30 -4.69 -12.12
CA VAL A 141 -14.61 -4.67 -12.79
C VAL A 141 -14.60 -3.74 -14.01
N VAL A 142 -14.08 -2.52 -13.86
CA VAL A 142 -14.01 -1.54 -14.97
C VAL A 142 -13.16 -2.07 -16.13
N VAL A 143 -11.95 -2.55 -15.83
CA VAL A 143 -11.01 -3.08 -16.83
C VAL A 143 -11.55 -4.37 -17.45
N GLY A 144 -12.15 -5.25 -16.66
CA GLY A 144 -12.78 -6.48 -17.15
C GLY A 144 -13.91 -6.19 -18.13
N LEU A 145 -14.82 -5.28 -17.77
CA LEU A 145 -15.90 -4.83 -18.66
C LEU A 145 -15.34 -4.17 -19.93
N PHE A 146 -14.32 -3.31 -19.81
CA PHE A 146 -13.69 -2.67 -20.96
C PHE A 146 -13.07 -3.70 -21.91
N THR A 147 -12.39 -4.70 -21.36
CA THR A 147 -11.74 -5.77 -22.12
C THR A 147 -12.78 -6.61 -22.86
N VAL A 148 -13.84 -7.06 -22.17
CA VAL A 148 -14.91 -7.87 -22.79
C VAL A 148 -15.66 -7.07 -23.85
N ALA A 149 -16.01 -5.81 -23.57
CA ALA A 149 -16.66 -4.94 -24.55
C ALA A 149 -15.78 -4.71 -25.79
N GLY A 150 -14.47 -4.51 -25.60
CA GLY A 150 -13.50 -4.40 -26.68
C GLY A 150 -13.39 -5.67 -27.52
N LEU A 151 -13.39 -6.84 -26.89
CA LEU A 151 -13.35 -8.14 -27.59
C LEU A 151 -14.62 -8.40 -28.42
N ILE A 152 -15.78 -7.97 -27.94
CA ILE A 152 -17.06 -8.10 -28.67
C ILE A 152 -17.19 -7.02 -29.76
N GLY A 153 -16.32 -6.00 -29.77
CA GLY A 153 -16.37 -4.88 -30.71
C GLY A 153 -17.49 -3.87 -30.40
N VAL A 154 -17.95 -3.82 -29.15
CA VAL A 154 -18.98 -2.87 -28.71
C VAL A 154 -18.40 -1.45 -28.74
N ARG A 155 -19.10 -0.52 -29.38
CA ARG A 155 -18.76 0.91 -29.32
C ARG A 155 -19.01 1.43 -27.90
N LEU A 156 -17.93 1.62 -27.13
CA LEU A 156 -18.04 2.01 -25.72
C LEU A 156 -18.54 3.44 -25.49
N GLY A 157 -18.48 4.35 -26.48
CA GLY A 157 -19.10 5.69 -26.43
C GLY A 157 -19.10 6.36 -25.05
N LEU A 158 -20.31 6.69 -24.55
CA LEU A 158 -20.52 7.32 -23.23
C LEU A 158 -20.14 6.41 -22.05
N PHE A 159 -20.21 5.08 -22.22
CA PHE A 159 -19.84 4.11 -21.19
C PHE A 159 -18.34 4.17 -20.86
N ALA A 160 -17.47 4.38 -21.85
CA ALA A 160 -16.04 4.60 -21.60
C ALA A 160 -15.78 5.84 -20.73
N LEU A 161 -16.58 6.90 -20.91
CA LEU A 161 -16.49 8.12 -20.11
C LEU A 161 -16.91 7.87 -18.65
N VAL A 162 -18.05 7.21 -18.44
CA VAL A 162 -18.52 6.83 -17.09
C VAL A 162 -17.48 5.96 -16.37
N MET A 163 -16.92 4.98 -17.08
CA MET A 163 -15.87 4.12 -16.54
C MET A 163 -14.60 4.89 -16.17
N SER A 164 -14.21 5.89 -16.99
CA SER A 164 -13.07 6.76 -16.70
C SER A 164 -13.29 7.58 -15.42
N VAL A 165 -14.50 8.11 -15.22
CA VAL A 165 -14.88 8.82 -13.98
C VAL A 165 -14.78 7.89 -12.76
N ILE A 166 -15.23 6.64 -12.89
CA ILE A 166 -15.11 5.65 -11.81
C ILE A 166 -13.63 5.42 -11.46
N VAL A 167 -12.77 5.21 -12.46
CA VAL A 167 -11.33 5.00 -12.22
C VAL A 167 -10.68 6.20 -11.54
N VAL A 168 -11.00 7.42 -11.98
CA VAL A 168 -10.50 8.67 -11.37
C VAL A 168 -11.01 8.87 -9.95
N SER A 169 -12.17 8.30 -9.59
CA SER A 169 -12.73 8.39 -8.23
C SER A 169 -12.08 7.42 -7.23
N VAL A 170 -11.36 6.39 -7.69
CA VAL A 170 -10.76 5.36 -6.82
C VAL A 170 -9.83 5.95 -5.75
N PRO A 171 -8.89 6.87 -6.06
CA PRO A 171 -8.06 7.50 -5.04
C PRO A 171 -8.84 8.26 -3.97
N ALA A 172 -9.96 8.89 -4.35
CA ALA A 172 -10.82 9.60 -3.40
C ALA A 172 -11.52 8.62 -2.43
N VAL A 173 -12.00 7.48 -2.94
CA VAL A 173 -12.56 6.41 -2.12
C VAL A 173 -11.51 5.82 -1.17
N GLN A 174 -10.28 5.60 -1.65
CA GLN A 174 -9.18 5.13 -0.81
C GLN A 174 -8.85 6.12 0.31
N ALA A 175 -8.78 7.41 0.01
CA ALA A 175 -8.54 8.46 1.01
C ALA A 175 -9.66 8.49 2.07
N LEU A 176 -10.92 8.35 1.65
CA LEU A 176 -12.06 8.32 2.56
C LEU A 176 -12.02 7.11 3.51
N LEU A 177 -11.67 5.93 3.00
CA LEU A 177 -11.49 4.72 3.82
C LEU A 177 -10.36 4.88 4.83
N TYR A 178 -9.25 5.49 4.41
CA TYR A 178 -8.11 5.77 5.27
C TYR A 178 -8.50 6.70 6.44
N ILE A 179 -9.21 7.80 6.15
CA ILE A 179 -9.70 8.75 7.15
C ILE A 179 -10.70 8.09 8.11
N SER A 180 -11.63 7.28 7.60
CA SER A 180 -12.61 6.56 8.41
C SER A 180 -11.94 5.64 9.44
N HIS A 181 -10.87 4.94 9.05
CA HIS A 181 -10.12 4.06 9.95
C HIS A 181 -9.30 4.81 11.00
N LEU A 182 -8.78 6.00 10.67
CA LEU A 182 -8.10 6.87 11.65
C LEU A 182 -9.07 7.48 12.67
N GLY A 183 -10.23 7.96 12.22
CA GLY A 183 -11.23 8.60 13.08
C GLY A 183 -11.84 7.66 14.13
N GLY A 184 -12.01 6.38 13.80
CA GLY A 184 -12.56 5.37 14.71
C GLY A 184 -11.69 5.04 15.93
N SER A 185 -10.41 5.44 15.94
CA SER A 185 -9.50 5.24 17.08
C SER A 185 -9.55 6.37 18.11
N SER A 186 -9.96 7.59 17.73
CA SER A 186 -9.90 8.77 18.62
C SER A 186 -11.11 8.90 19.55
N ASN A 187 -12.30 8.46 19.13
CA ASN A 187 -13.54 8.64 19.92
C ASN A 187 -13.73 7.64 21.07
N LYS A 188 -12.86 6.63 21.23
CA LYS A 188 -12.96 5.66 22.33
C LYS A 188 -12.06 5.95 23.53
N SER A 189 -11.17 6.95 23.45
CA SER A 189 -10.31 7.34 24.57
C SER A 189 -10.90 8.42 25.48
N SER A 190 -11.99 9.09 25.09
CA SER A 190 -12.52 10.23 25.86
C SER A 190 -13.49 9.85 26.98
N HIS A 191 -13.86 8.56 27.15
CA HIS A 191 -14.88 8.16 28.14
C HIS A 191 -14.37 7.20 29.24
N ARG A 192 -13.05 7.08 29.44
CA ARG A 192 -12.48 6.21 30.47
C ARG A 192 -11.47 6.94 31.36
N SER A 193 -11.92 8.03 31.99
CA SER A 193 -11.24 8.65 33.14
C SER A 193 -12.26 9.06 34.20
N THR A 194 -12.90 8.05 34.81
CA THR A 194 -13.31 8.12 36.21
C THR A 194 -13.00 6.79 36.86
N SER A 195 -11.77 6.30 36.66
CA SER A 195 -11.26 5.19 37.45
C SER A 195 -10.84 5.79 38.79
N LYS A 196 -11.67 5.57 39.82
CA LYS A 196 -11.33 5.81 41.21
C LYS A 196 -9.97 5.18 41.48
N THR A 197 -8.96 6.02 41.71
CA THR A 197 -7.68 5.61 42.27
C THR A 197 -7.97 5.11 43.68
N ASN A 198 -8.11 3.79 43.83
CA ASN A 198 -7.92 3.17 45.13
C ASN A 198 -6.42 3.19 45.40
N THR A 199 -5.98 4.21 46.12
CA THR A 199 -4.68 4.29 46.76
C THR A 199 -4.59 3.15 47.76
N VAL A 200 -4.10 1.99 47.33
CA VAL A 200 -3.66 0.94 48.25
C VAL A 200 -2.36 1.44 48.85
N SER A 201 -2.48 1.94 50.08
CA SER A 201 -1.38 2.29 50.96
C SER A 201 -0.52 1.05 51.19
N ALA A 202 0.62 0.97 50.50
CA ALA A 202 1.69 0.03 50.83
C ALA A 202 2.40 0.56 52.09
N LYS A 203 1.90 0.13 53.25
CA LYS A 203 2.55 0.32 54.55
C LYS A 203 3.88 -0.41 54.54
N ASN A 204 4.93 0.32 54.20
CA ASN A 204 6.31 -0.16 54.17
C ASN A 204 6.81 -0.28 55.62
N ASN A 205 6.60 -1.44 56.25
CA ASN A 205 7.24 -1.79 57.52
C ASN A 205 8.70 -2.18 57.23
N SER A 206 9.60 -1.20 57.18
CA SER A 206 11.04 -1.42 57.21
C SER A 206 11.53 -1.27 58.65
N SER A 207 11.42 -2.33 59.45
CA SER A 207 12.23 -2.53 60.66
C SER A 207 13.66 -2.84 60.21
N PHE A 208 14.42 -1.78 59.93
CA PHE A 208 15.85 -1.83 59.70
C PHE A 208 16.54 -2.15 61.02
N THR A 209 17.06 -3.37 61.11
CA THR A 209 17.81 -3.87 62.25
C THR A 209 19.14 -3.14 62.31
N GLN A 210 19.27 -2.34 63.37
CA GLN A 210 20.46 -1.63 63.81
C GLN A 210 21.57 -2.65 64.13
N TYR A 211 22.64 -2.67 63.32
CA TYR A 211 23.90 -3.36 63.68
C TYR A 211 24.73 -2.41 64.55
N PRO A 212 25.19 -2.83 65.74
CA PRO A 212 26.06 -2.01 66.58
C PRO A 212 27.51 -2.02 66.08
N ASP A 213 28.11 -0.85 66.21
CA ASP A 213 29.53 -0.56 66.05
C ASP A 213 30.42 -1.32 67.04
N SER A 214 31.68 -1.42 66.64
CA SER A 214 32.90 -1.54 67.45
C SER A 214 33.26 -2.91 68.03
N VAL A 215 34.38 -3.47 67.55
CA VAL A 215 35.49 -3.86 68.43
C VAL A 215 36.82 -3.56 67.73
N SER A 216 37.53 -2.60 68.34
CA SER A 216 38.95 -2.34 68.20
C SER A 216 39.74 -3.44 68.92
N VAL A 217 40.74 -4.04 68.27
CA VAL A 217 41.86 -4.70 68.97
C VAL A 217 43.17 -4.29 68.30
N ALA A 218 43.93 -3.50 69.03
CA ALA A 218 45.35 -3.25 68.86
C ALA A 218 46.17 -4.38 69.50
N GLY A 219 47.39 -4.60 69.01
CA GLY A 219 48.43 -5.44 69.65
C GLY A 219 49.21 -6.23 68.59
N ALA A 220 50.36 -5.76 68.08
CA ALA A 220 51.68 -5.68 68.70
C ALA A 220 52.52 -6.96 68.52
N ASN A 221 53.68 -6.77 67.89
CA ASN A 221 54.98 -7.46 68.03
C ASN A 221 55.05 -8.99 68.19
N GLU A 222 55.88 -9.67 67.38
CA GLU A 222 57.27 -10.01 67.76
C GLU A 222 58.00 -10.75 66.62
N SER A 223 59.28 -10.43 66.56
CA SER A 223 60.41 -10.92 65.75
C SER A 223 60.63 -12.44 65.76
N ALA A 224 61.07 -12.97 64.61
CA ALA A 224 62.29 -13.78 64.44
C ALA A 224 62.59 -13.96 62.94
#